data_AF-A0A5D2HMF4-F1
#
_entry.id   AF-A0A5D2HMF4-F1
#
_cell.length_a   1.000
_cell.length_b   1.000
_cell.length_c   1.000
_cell.angle_alpha   90.00
_cell.angle_beta   90.00
_cell.angle_gamma   90.00
#
_symmetry.space_group_name_H-M   'P 1'
#
loop_
_entity.id
_entity.type
_entity.pdbx_description
1 polymer ?
#
loop_
_entity_poly.entity_id
_entity_poly.type
_entity_poly.pdbx_seq_one_letter_code
_entity_poly.pdbx_strand_id
1 'polypeptide(L)'
;MGAEKKWLFTLFLTTIFSILLLLLYSISVFSSPRLFPSQVQHGLHSPPAFAYYLFGGKGDKDRIFRLLLAVYHPRNRYLLQLGADASDEERYRLVLALKSVPAIRSFENVDVIGKPDRFSSMGSTHIAATLHAAAMLMKLDRGWDWFIALSALDYPLVTQDDLSHVFSSVRRDLNFIDHTSDLGWKEDQRVLPIVVDPGIYLARRTKIFHATQKRLMPDAFKVFTGSPWVVLSRSFLEFCLFGWDNLPWTLLMYFNNVMLSEESYFHSVICNSPEFKNTTINGDLRYMIWDSPPKTEPHFLNDSDYDQMAQSGAAFARQFQKDDPVLDMIDEKILKCGRNRAVPGAWCTGRRSWWVDPCSQWGDVNVLKPGPQAKKLEETILNLLDDWNSQSNQCT
;
A
#
# COMPACT_ATOMS: atom_id res chain seq x y z
N MET A 1 3.85 -22.06 71.02
CA MET A 1 2.82 -21.27 70.29
C MET A 1 3.42 -20.45 69.12
N GLY A 2 4.24 -21.03 68.24
CA GLY A 2 4.94 -20.28 67.17
C GLY A 2 4.84 -20.84 65.75
N ALA A 3 4.44 -22.10 65.58
CA ALA A 3 4.39 -22.76 64.27
C ALA A 3 3.03 -22.58 63.56
N GLU A 4 1.91 -22.61 64.31
CA GLU A 4 0.56 -22.50 63.74
C GLU A 4 0.27 -21.13 63.10
N LYS A 5 0.79 -20.04 63.70
CA LYS A 5 0.61 -18.68 63.15
C LYS A 5 1.31 -18.47 61.81
N LYS A 6 2.45 -19.14 61.56
CA LYS A 6 3.17 -19.04 60.28
C LYS A 6 2.41 -19.72 59.14
N TRP A 7 1.82 -20.89 59.42
CA TRP A 7 1.02 -21.62 58.42
C TRP A 7 -0.25 -20.86 58.03
N LEU A 8 -0.94 -20.28 59.01
CA LEU A 8 -2.12 -19.44 58.76
C LEU A 8 -1.80 -18.22 57.89
N PHE A 9 -0.66 -17.55 58.13
CA PHE A 9 -0.26 -16.39 57.34
C PHE A 9 0.08 -16.75 55.89
N THR A 10 0.72 -17.91 55.67
CA THR A 10 1.09 -18.39 54.32
C THR A 10 -0.14 -18.83 53.53
N LEU A 11 -1.12 -19.48 54.18
CA LEU A 11 -2.42 -19.82 53.58
C LEU A 11 -3.25 -18.57 53.24
N PHE A 12 -3.17 -17.53 54.07
CA PHE A 12 -3.86 -16.27 53.80
C PHE A 12 -3.26 -15.50 52.62
N LEU A 13 -1.92 -15.49 52.49
CA LEU A 13 -1.24 -14.86 51.35
C LEU A 13 -1.50 -15.59 50.03
N THR A 14 -1.48 -16.92 50.03
CA THR A 14 -1.71 -17.73 48.82
C THR A 14 -3.16 -17.65 48.34
N THR A 15 -4.12 -17.56 49.26
CA THR A 15 -5.54 -17.35 48.94
C THR A 15 -5.79 -15.95 48.40
N ILE A 16 -5.21 -14.90 49.00
CA ILE A 16 -5.28 -13.54 48.44
C ILE A 16 -4.65 -13.47 47.05
N PHE A 17 -3.47 -14.08 46.86
CA PHE A 17 -2.80 -14.09 45.56
C PHE A 17 -3.62 -14.84 44.51
N SER A 18 -4.25 -15.96 44.86
CA SER A 18 -5.12 -16.73 43.97
C SER A 18 -6.41 -15.97 43.63
N ILE A 19 -7.02 -15.28 44.61
CA ILE A 19 -8.20 -14.43 44.40
C ILE A 19 -7.84 -13.24 43.52
N LEU A 20 -6.67 -12.63 43.71
CA LEU A 20 -6.17 -11.56 42.85
C LEU A 20 -5.92 -12.05 41.42
N LEU A 21 -5.33 -13.23 41.26
CA LEU A 21 -5.14 -13.87 39.95
C LEU A 21 -6.48 -14.19 39.27
N LEU A 22 -7.45 -14.69 40.02
CA LEU A 22 -8.80 -14.97 39.51
C LEU A 22 -9.54 -13.68 39.16
N LEU A 23 -9.40 -12.61 39.96
CA LEU A 23 -9.97 -11.29 39.64
C LEU A 23 -9.31 -10.68 38.40
N LEU A 24 -7.99 -10.76 38.27
CA LEU A 24 -7.26 -10.30 37.09
C LEU A 24 -7.63 -11.13 35.84
N TYR A 25 -7.84 -12.44 36.00
CA TYR A 25 -8.33 -13.33 34.94
C TYR A 25 -9.79 -13.03 34.58
N SER A 26 -10.63 -12.74 35.58
CA SER A 26 -12.04 -12.37 35.35
C SER A 26 -12.12 -11.03 34.61
N ILE A 27 -11.32 -10.04 35.02
CA ILE A 27 -11.25 -8.74 34.34
C ILE A 27 -10.72 -8.93 32.91
N SER A 28 -9.75 -9.81 32.65
CA SER A 28 -9.25 -10.05 31.29
C SER A 28 -10.25 -10.81 30.39
N VAL A 29 -11.04 -11.73 30.96
CA VAL A 29 -12.09 -12.47 30.23
C VAL A 29 -13.33 -11.60 29.97
N PHE A 30 -13.69 -10.68 30.87
CA PHE A 30 -14.85 -9.80 30.72
C PHE A 30 -14.56 -8.48 29.96
N SER A 31 -13.29 -8.09 29.76
CA SER A 31 -12.94 -6.82 29.08
C SER A 31 -12.87 -6.88 27.55
N SER A 32 -13.20 -8.02 26.92
CA SER A 32 -13.37 -8.06 25.46
C SER A 32 -14.80 -8.46 25.13
N PRO A 33 -15.75 -7.51 25.08
CA PRO A 33 -16.87 -7.70 24.19
C PRO A 33 -16.24 -7.89 22.80
N ARG A 34 -16.34 -9.11 22.24
CA ARG A 34 -16.15 -9.29 20.80
C ARG A 34 -17.30 -8.52 20.15
N LEU A 35 -17.10 -7.23 19.92
CA LEU A 35 -17.94 -6.49 19.00
C LEU A 35 -17.80 -7.23 17.67
N PHE A 36 -18.91 -7.77 17.17
CA PHE A 36 -18.91 -8.37 15.84
C PHE A 36 -18.37 -7.32 14.84
N PRO A 37 -17.55 -7.72 13.87
CA PRO A 37 -17.06 -6.78 12.87
C PRO A 37 -18.27 -6.14 12.18
N SER A 38 -18.27 -4.82 12.06
CA SER A 38 -19.29 -4.12 11.27
C SER A 38 -19.23 -4.63 9.84
N GLN A 39 -20.38 -4.90 9.23
CA GLN A 39 -20.43 -5.35 7.85
C GLN A 39 -19.98 -4.23 6.91
N VAL A 40 -19.03 -4.54 6.03
CA VAL A 40 -18.61 -3.65 4.95
C VAL A 40 -19.66 -3.71 3.84
N GLN A 41 -20.21 -2.55 3.47
CA GLN A 41 -21.10 -2.40 2.33
C GLN A 41 -20.28 -2.04 1.10
N HIS A 42 -20.52 -2.74 0.00
CA HIS A 42 -19.85 -2.52 -1.29
C HIS A 42 -20.83 -1.99 -2.33
N GLY A 43 -20.30 -1.41 -3.40
CA GLY A 43 -21.08 -0.88 -4.52
C GLY A 43 -21.09 0.64 -4.58
N LEU A 44 -21.73 1.17 -5.62
CA LEU A 44 -21.65 2.58 -6.03
C LEU A 44 -22.15 3.58 -4.98
N HIS A 45 -23.12 3.17 -4.15
CA HIS A 45 -23.73 4.03 -3.12
C HIS A 45 -23.03 3.94 -1.75
N SER A 46 -22.00 3.12 -1.63
CA SER A 46 -21.17 3.01 -0.43
C SER A 46 -19.81 3.64 -0.69
N PRO A 47 -19.07 4.07 0.34
CA PRO A 47 -17.69 4.52 0.15
C PRO A 47 -16.85 3.46 -0.58
N PRO A 48 -15.79 3.85 -1.29
CA PRO A 48 -14.96 2.88 -1.97
C PRO A 48 -14.17 2.02 -0.98
N ALA A 49 -13.62 0.93 -1.51
CA ALA A 49 -12.66 0.09 -0.81
C ALA A 49 -11.39 -0.05 -1.66
N PHE A 50 -10.25 -0.07 -0.99
CA PHE A 50 -8.94 -0.16 -1.63
C PHE A 50 -8.29 -1.51 -1.36
N ALA A 51 -7.60 -2.04 -2.36
CA ALA A 51 -6.72 -3.19 -2.24
C ALA A 51 -5.27 -2.70 -2.20
N TYR A 52 -4.63 -2.82 -1.04
CA TYR A 52 -3.24 -2.42 -0.85
C TYR A 52 -2.30 -3.61 -1.00
N TYR A 53 -1.33 -3.48 -1.88
CA TYR A 53 -0.15 -4.35 -1.92
C TYR A 53 1.00 -3.63 -1.22
N LEU A 54 1.37 -4.09 -0.02
CA LEU A 54 2.42 -3.51 0.80
C LEU A 54 3.67 -4.39 0.74
N PHE A 55 4.78 -3.89 0.20
CA PHE A 55 5.97 -4.71 -0.03
C PHE A 55 7.27 -4.11 0.46
N GLY A 56 8.15 -4.96 1.00
CA GLY A 56 9.48 -4.59 1.48
C GLY A 56 10.45 -5.75 1.35
N GLY A 57 11.72 -5.50 1.65
CA GLY A 57 12.78 -6.52 1.63
C GLY A 57 13.21 -6.93 3.03
N LYS A 58 14.46 -7.40 3.10
CA LYS A 58 15.14 -7.72 4.36
C LYS A 58 15.21 -6.51 5.29
N GLY A 59 14.75 -6.67 6.53
CA GLY A 59 14.84 -5.63 7.57
C GLY A 59 13.69 -4.61 7.57
N ASP A 60 12.72 -4.78 6.65
CA ASP A 60 11.58 -3.88 6.49
C ASP A 60 10.35 -4.31 7.30
N LYS A 61 10.40 -5.39 8.09
CA LYS A 61 9.27 -5.86 8.92
C LYS A 61 8.57 -4.73 9.68
N ASP A 62 9.33 -3.93 10.42
CA ASP A 62 8.78 -2.85 11.25
C ASP A 62 8.22 -1.70 10.41
N ARG A 63 8.82 -1.44 9.24
CA ARG A 63 8.35 -0.41 8.31
C ARG A 63 7.04 -0.81 7.66
N ILE A 64 6.93 -2.05 7.18
CA ILE A 64 5.69 -2.59 6.62
C ILE A 64 4.59 -2.64 7.68
N PHE A 65 4.92 -3.02 8.91
CA PHE A 65 3.95 -3.01 10.00
C PHE A 65 3.45 -1.60 10.31
N ARG A 66 4.36 -0.62 10.43
CA ARG A 66 4.00 0.79 10.64
C ARG A 66 3.17 1.34 9.48
N LEU A 67 3.60 1.11 8.24
CA LEU A 67 2.90 1.55 7.04
C LEU A 67 1.50 0.96 6.96
N LEU A 68 1.34 -0.35 7.20
CA LEU A 68 0.01 -0.98 7.24
C LEU A 68 -0.90 -0.25 8.21
N LEU A 69 -0.44 0.03 9.44
CA LEU A 69 -1.26 0.72 10.43
C LEU A 69 -1.58 2.16 10.02
N ALA A 70 -0.66 2.84 9.35
CA ALA A 70 -0.86 4.18 8.79
C ALA A 70 -1.95 4.19 7.69
N VAL A 71 -2.09 3.12 6.91
CA VAL A 71 -3.10 2.98 5.86
C VAL A 71 -4.26 2.05 6.24
N TYR A 72 -4.38 1.61 7.49
CA TYR A 72 -5.36 0.59 7.90
C TYR A 72 -6.78 1.16 7.99
N HIS A 73 -7.73 0.47 7.36
CA HIS A 73 -9.15 0.70 7.48
C HIS A 73 -9.88 -0.65 7.29
N PRO A 74 -10.91 -0.97 8.08
CA PRO A 74 -11.64 -2.25 7.97
C PRO A 74 -12.27 -2.55 6.61
N ARG A 75 -12.56 -1.52 5.81
CA ARG A 75 -13.14 -1.65 4.46
C ARG A 75 -12.18 -2.20 3.42
N ASN A 76 -10.90 -1.98 3.63
CA ASN A 76 -9.87 -2.23 2.63
C ASN A 76 -9.32 -3.64 2.76
N ARG A 77 -8.71 -4.14 1.69
CA ARG A 77 -7.99 -5.42 1.67
C ARG A 77 -6.49 -5.16 1.61
N TYR A 78 -5.71 -5.91 2.39
CA TYR A 78 -4.26 -5.74 2.46
C TYR A 78 -3.56 -7.05 2.17
N LEU A 79 -2.59 -7.00 1.26
CA LEU A 79 -1.67 -8.09 0.99
C LEU A 79 -0.23 -7.62 1.25
N LEU A 80 0.43 -8.25 2.21
CA LEU A 80 1.77 -7.89 2.64
C LEU A 80 2.80 -8.87 2.08
N GLN A 81 3.92 -8.35 1.61
CA GLN A 81 5.07 -9.13 1.20
C GLN A 81 6.36 -8.61 1.82
N LEU A 82 7.08 -9.49 2.52
CA LEU A 82 8.52 -9.34 2.68
C LEU A 82 9.20 -10.24 1.66
N GLY A 83 10.01 -9.65 0.79
CA GLY A 83 10.66 -10.30 -0.33
C GLY A 83 11.46 -11.53 0.07
N ALA A 84 11.84 -12.34 -0.92
CA ALA A 84 12.56 -13.60 -0.68
C ALA A 84 13.94 -13.41 0.00
N ASP A 85 14.45 -12.18 0.06
CA ASP A 85 15.67 -11.78 0.78
C ASP A 85 15.47 -11.62 2.30
N ALA A 86 14.22 -11.47 2.77
CA ALA A 86 13.86 -11.51 4.18
C ALA A 86 13.87 -12.93 4.75
N SER A 87 14.17 -13.06 6.04
CA SER A 87 14.19 -14.38 6.71
C SER A 87 12.78 -14.89 7.05
N ASP A 88 12.60 -16.20 7.14
CA ASP A 88 11.32 -16.79 7.57
C ASP A 88 10.92 -16.35 8.99
N GLU A 89 11.91 -16.17 9.87
CA GLU A 89 11.72 -15.62 11.22
C GLU A 89 11.18 -14.18 11.18
N GLU A 90 11.69 -13.36 10.26
CA GLU A 90 11.21 -11.99 10.08
C GLU A 90 9.74 -11.96 9.61
N ARG A 91 9.38 -12.83 8.64
CA ARG A 91 7.99 -12.99 8.19
C ARG A 91 7.08 -13.51 9.29
N TYR A 92 7.56 -14.47 10.07
CA TYR A 92 6.81 -15.00 11.21
C TYR A 92 6.53 -13.92 12.26
N ARG A 93 7.54 -13.10 12.59
CA ARG A 93 7.37 -11.96 13.50
C ARG A 93 6.42 -10.90 12.96
N LEU A 94 6.37 -10.68 11.64
CA LEU A 94 5.36 -9.81 11.03
C LEU A 94 3.96 -10.35 11.33
N VAL A 95 3.70 -11.63 11.07
CA VAL A 95 2.40 -12.27 11.35
C VAL A 95 2.02 -12.18 12.83
N LEU A 96 2.97 -12.37 13.74
CA LEU A 96 2.73 -12.19 15.17
C LEU A 96 2.34 -10.74 15.53
N ALA A 97 3.03 -9.76 14.94
CA ALA A 97 2.70 -8.35 15.14
C ALA A 97 1.29 -8.03 14.63
N LEU A 98 0.92 -8.52 13.44
CA LEU A 98 -0.43 -8.35 12.88
C LEU A 98 -1.53 -8.92 13.80
N LYS A 99 -1.33 -10.13 14.33
CA LYS A 99 -2.28 -10.77 15.26
C LYS A 99 -2.43 -10.04 16.59
N SER A 100 -1.46 -9.19 16.95
CA SER A 100 -1.54 -8.37 18.16
C SER A 100 -2.50 -7.19 18.04
N VAL A 101 -2.91 -6.82 16.82
CA VAL A 101 -3.80 -5.69 16.55
C VAL A 101 -5.27 -6.16 16.56
N PRO A 102 -6.11 -5.71 17.51
CA PRO A 102 -7.47 -6.22 17.67
C PRO A 102 -8.35 -6.06 16.42
N ALA A 103 -8.25 -4.93 15.73
CA ALA A 103 -9.02 -4.67 14.52
C ALA A 103 -8.65 -5.66 13.40
N ILE A 104 -7.35 -5.84 13.11
CA ILE A 104 -6.86 -6.79 12.08
C ILE A 104 -7.36 -8.21 12.37
N ARG A 105 -7.27 -8.64 13.63
CA ARG A 105 -7.75 -9.97 14.05
C ARG A 105 -9.27 -10.13 13.89
N SER A 106 -10.04 -9.05 13.99
CA SER A 106 -11.50 -9.11 14.00
C SER A 106 -12.11 -8.95 12.62
N PHE A 107 -11.47 -8.17 11.74
CA PHE A 107 -11.91 -7.94 10.36
C PHE A 107 -11.27 -8.91 9.35
N GLU A 108 -10.16 -9.57 9.70
CA GLU A 108 -9.51 -10.60 8.89
C GLU A 108 -9.23 -10.13 7.43
N ASN A 109 -8.87 -8.86 7.30
CA ASN A 109 -8.68 -8.17 6.02
C ASN A 109 -7.20 -7.96 5.62
N VAL A 110 -6.27 -8.63 6.33
CA VAL A 110 -4.83 -8.54 6.10
C VAL A 110 -4.24 -9.93 5.91
N ASP A 111 -3.63 -10.17 4.76
CA ASP A 111 -2.90 -11.40 4.43
C ASP A 111 -1.41 -11.13 4.26
N VAL A 112 -0.58 -12.15 4.52
CA VAL A 112 0.86 -12.14 4.23
C VAL A 112 1.17 -13.22 3.21
N ILE A 113 1.89 -12.88 2.15
CA ILE A 113 2.31 -13.84 1.14
C ILE A 113 3.27 -14.86 1.77
N GLY A 114 2.81 -16.12 1.85
CA GLY A 114 3.59 -17.21 2.46
C GLY A 114 4.76 -17.69 1.59
N LYS A 115 4.61 -17.63 0.26
CA LYS A 115 5.67 -17.92 -0.71
C LYS A 115 6.10 -16.60 -1.36
N PRO A 116 7.09 -15.92 -0.81
CA PRO A 116 7.44 -14.55 -1.22
C PRO A 116 7.97 -14.53 -2.65
N ASP A 117 7.59 -13.51 -3.40
CA ASP A 117 8.22 -13.25 -4.68
C ASP A 117 9.63 -12.70 -4.49
N ARG A 118 10.43 -12.89 -5.54
CA ARG A 118 11.66 -12.14 -5.74
C ARG A 118 11.31 -10.97 -6.64
N PHE A 119 11.75 -9.77 -6.28
CA PHE A 119 11.66 -8.62 -7.16
C PHE A 119 13.04 -7.96 -7.24
N SER A 120 13.47 -7.68 -8.47
CA SER A 120 14.62 -6.83 -8.75
C SER A 120 14.11 -5.42 -9.04
N SER A 121 14.79 -4.39 -8.52
CA SER A 121 14.33 -3.01 -8.69
C SER A 121 14.41 -2.49 -10.12
N MET A 122 15.14 -3.16 -11.01
CA MET A 122 15.35 -2.73 -12.40
C MET A 122 14.88 -3.75 -13.44
N GLY A 123 14.36 -4.90 -13.02
CA GLY A 123 13.99 -6.01 -13.89
C GLY A 123 12.51 -6.38 -13.79
N SER A 124 12.10 -7.27 -14.69
CA SER A 124 10.71 -7.64 -14.90
C SER A 124 10.06 -8.44 -13.77
N THR A 125 10.86 -8.99 -12.85
CA THR A 125 10.30 -9.66 -11.66
C THR A 125 9.50 -8.71 -10.76
N HIS A 126 9.75 -7.39 -10.83
CA HIS A 126 8.91 -6.41 -10.13
C HIS A 126 7.47 -6.41 -10.67
N ILE A 127 7.28 -6.35 -12.00
CA ILE A 127 5.94 -6.47 -12.60
C ILE A 127 5.30 -7.80 -12.23
N ALA A 128 6.06 -8.90 -12.33
CA ALA A 128 5.54 -10.24 -12.03
C ALA A 128 5.00 -10.32 -10.59
N ALA A 129 5.74 -9.77 -9.62
CA ALA A 129 5.30 -9.70 -8.22
C ALA A 129 4.03 -8.83 -8.05
N THR A 130 3.97 -7.68 -8.72
CA THR A 130 2.79 -6.79 -8.67
C THR A 130 1.55 -7.45 -9.28
N LEU A 131 1.68 -8.10 -10.44
CA LEU A 131 0.60 -8.85 -11.08
C LEU A 131 0.16 -10.06 -10.23
N HIS A 132 1.10 -10.78 -9.62
CA HIS A 132 0.81 -11.88 -8.70
C HIS A 132 0.01 -11.38 -7.47
N ALA A 133 0.44 -10.28 -6.86
CA ALA A 133 -0.27 -9.65 -5.75
C ALA A 133 -1.69 -9.22 -6.14
N ALA A 134 -1.85 -8.57 -7.31
CA ALA A 134 -3.15 -8.20 -7.84
C ALA A 134 -4.04 -9.44 -8.06
N ALA A 135 -3.52 -10.51 -8.66
CA ALA A 135 -4.28 -11.76 -8.86
C ALA A 135 -4.72 -12.41 -7.53
N MET A 136 -3.86 -12.37 -6.50
CA MET A 136 -4.23 -12.83 -5.16
C MET A 136 -5.36 -11.97 -4.57
N LEU A 137 -5.26 -10.65 -4.63
CA LEU A 137 -6.28 -9.73 -4.13
C LEU A 137 -7.62 -9.87 -4.88
N MET A 138 -7.60 -10.14 -6.18
CA MET A 138 -8.81 -10.45 -6.96
C MET A 138 -9.51 -11.72 -6.47
N LYS A 139 -8.73 -12.72 -6.04
CA LYS A 139 -9.24 -14.00 -5.53
C LYS A 139 -9.73 -13.91 -4.08
N LEU A 140 -9.06 -13.13 -3.25
CA LEU A 140 -9.36 -12.97 -1.83
C LEU A 140 -10.61 -12.13 -1.60
N ASP A 141 -10.82 -11.10 -2.41
CA ASP A 141 -11.91 -10.15 -2.21
C ASP A 141 -12.41 -9.58 -3.55
N ARG A 142 -13.74 -9.50 -3.68
CA ARG A 142 -14.43 -8.94 -4.86
C ARG A 142 -14.93 -7.51 -4.65
N GLY A 143 -14.84 -6.98 -3.43
CA GLY A 143 -15.51 -5.75 -3.03
C GLY A 143 -14.67 -4.47 -3.13
N TRP A 144 -13.39 -4.56 -3.50
CA TRP A 144 -12.51 -3.40 -3.66
C TRP A 144 -12.57 -2.80 -5.06
N ASP A 145 -12.32 -1.49 -5.16
CA ASP A 145 -12.50 -0.68 -6.37
C ASP A 145 -11.16 -0.31 -7.03
N TRP A 146 -10.14 0.00 -6.21
CA TRP A 146 -8.81 0.38 -6.68
C TRP A 146 -7.71 -0.42 -6.00
N PHE A 147 -6.67 -0.72 -6.76
CA PHE A 147 -5.42 -1.32 -6.31
C PHE A 147 -4.35 -0.25 -6.14
N ILE A 148 -3.66 -0.28 -5.00
CA ILE A 148 -2.57 0.64 -4.65
C ILE A 148 -1.36 -0.17 -4.18
N ALA A 149 -0.23 -0.04 -4.87
CA ALA A 149 1.03 -0.67 -4.46
C ALA A 149 1.91 0.33 -3.69
N LEU A 150 2.29 0.00 -2.45
CA LEU A 150 3.18 0.81 -1.63
C LEU A 150 4.36 -0.03 -1.17
N SER A 151 5.56 0.51 -1.33
CA SER A 151 6.78 -0.08 -0.79
C SER A 151 7.01 0.34 0.66
N ALA A 152 7.94 -0.30 1.36
CA ALA A 152 8.39 0.11 2.70
C ALA A 152 8.93 1.55 2.77
N LEU A 153 9.23 2.17 1.62
CA LEU A 153 9.75 3.52 1.46
C LEU A 153 8.66 4.59 1.29
N ASP A 154 7.41 4.19 1.09
CA ASP A 154 6.27 5.10 0.95
C ASP A 154 5.60 5.38 2.31
N TYR A 155 4.91 6.50 2.43
CA TYR A 155 4.06 6.82 3.58
C TYR A 155 2.85 7.68 3.19
N PRO A 156 1.67 7.51 3.82
CA PRO A 156 0.49 8.30 3.48
C PRO A 156 0.56 9.74 4.00
N LEU A 157 0.02 10.68 3.23
CA LEU A 157 -0.18 12.08 3.59
C LEU A 157 -1.65 12.44 3.86
N VAL A 158 -2.53 11.44 3.83
CA VAL A 158 -3.96 11.54 4.10
C VAL A 158 -4.42 10.37 4.95
N THR A 159 -5.50 10.54 5.71
CA THR A 159 -6.14 9.41 6.41
C THR A 159 -6.94 8.56 5.43
N GLN A 160 -7.31 7.34 5.82
CA GLN A 160 -8.17 6.49 4.98
C GLN A 160 -9.59 7.04 4.82
N ASP A 161 -10.09 7.76 5.83
CA ASP A 161 -11.37 8.48 5.72
C ASP A 161 -11.26 9.63 4.72
N ASP A 162 -10.15 10.38 4.71
CA ASP A 162 -9.89 11.43 3.70
C ASP A 162 -9.88 10.83 2.29
N LEU A 163 -9.07 9.79 2.08
CA LEU A 163 -8.92 9.14 0.78
C LEU A 163 -10.26 8.58 0.28
N SER A 164 -10.98 7.85 1.13
CA SER A 164 -12.28 7.27 0.78
C SER A 164 -13.33 8.34 0.51
N HIS A 165 -13.29 9.46 1.25
CA HIS A 165 -14.20 10.57 1.06
C HIS A 165 -14.02 11.20 -0.32
N VAL A 166 -12.77 11.55 -0.68
CA VAL A 166 -12.47 12.15 -1.98
C VAL A 166 -12.76 11.17 -3.12
N PHE A 167 -12.33 9.91 -3.01
CA PHE A 167 -12.58 8.91 -4.05
C PHE A 167 -14.06 8.50 -4.18
N SER A 168 -14.94 8.90 -3.25
CA SER A 168 -16.38 8.69 -3.39
C SER A 168 -16.98 9.52 -4.52
N SER A 169 -16.35 10.63 -4.93
CA SER A 169 -16.76 11.43 -6.09
C SER A 169 -16.05 11.02 -7.38
N VAL A 170 -15.08 10.11 -7.31
CA VAL A 170 -14.30 9.64 -8.45
C VAL A 170 -14.96 8.42 -9.08
N ARG A 171 -15.03 8.42 -10.42
CA ARG A 171 -15.46 7.27 -11.20
C ARG A 171 -14.53 6.07 -10.98
N ARG A 172 -15.11 4.93 -10.58
CA ARG A 172 -14.39 3.70 -10.19
C ARG A 172 -13.62 2.99 -11.31
N ASP A 173 -13.91 3.33 -12.55
CA ASP A 173 -13.21 2.82 -13.73
C ASP A 173 -11.97 3.65 -14.13
N LEU A 174 -11.72 4.78 -13.45
CA LEU A 174 -10.55 5.61 -13.71
C LEU A 174 -9.27 5.05 -13.05
N ASN A 175 -8.16 5.27 -13.74
CA ASN A 175 -6.82 4.81 -13.37
C ASN A 175 -5.90 6.03 -13.23
N PHE A 176 -5.30 6.22 -12.06
CA PHE A 176 -4.30 7.26 -11.84
C PHE A 176 -2.94 6.71 -12.23
N ILE A 177 -2.50 7.10 -13.42
CA ILE A 177 -1.29 6.62 -14.07
C ILE A 177 -0.66 7.80 -14.82
N ASP A 178 0.40 8.35 -14.22
CA ASP A 178 1.24 9.34 -14.87
C ASP A 178 1.84 8.72 -16.14
N HIS A 179 1.65 9.31 -17.32
CA HIS A 179 2.10 8.72 -18.57
C HIS A 179 2.48 9.77 -19.62
N THR A 180 3.45 9.38 -20.45
CA THR A 180 3.87 10.10 -21.66
C THR A 180 4.35 9.11 -22.72
N SER A 181 4.18 9.48 -23.98
CA SER A 181 4.80 8.78 -25.11
C SER A 181 6.11 9.44 -25.58
N ASP A 182 6.46 10.60 -25.02
CA ASP A 182 7.77 11.21 -25.21
C ASP A 182 8.79 10.54 -24.28
N LEU A 183 9.53 9.58 -24.83
CA LEU A 183 10.49 8.78 -24.08
C LEU A 183 11.79 9.55 -23.79
N GLY A 184 12.14 10.54 -24.60
CA GLY A 184 13.44 11.22 -24.56
C GLY A 184 14.61 10.25 -24.38
N TRP A 185 15.47 10.53 -23.39
CA TRP A 185 16.63 9.69 -23.08
C TRP A 185 16.28 8.26 -22.62
N LYS A 186 15.04 8.01 -22.14
CA LYS A 186 14.61 6.67 -21.69
C LYS A 186 14.54 5.69 -22.86
N GLU A 187 14.32 6.16 -24.10
CA GLU A 187 14.35 5.29 -25.28
C GLU A 187 15.70 4.57 -25.39
N ASP A 188 16.79 5.34 -25.48
CA ASP A 188 18.15 4.82 -25.65
C ASP A 188 18.69 4.03 -24.46
N GLN A 189 18.23 4.39 -23.26
CA GLN A 189 18.77 3.85 -22.01
C GLN A 189 17.93 2.69 -21.45
N ARG A 190 16.60 2.67 -21.65
CA ARG A 190 15.71 1.69 -20.99
C ARG A 190 14.96 0.80 -21.97
N VAL A 191 14.49 1.36 -23.09
CA VAL A 191 13.64 0.63 -24.04
C VAL A 191 14.47 -0.10 -25.09
N LEU A 192 15.42 0.54 -25.77
CA LEU A 192 16.24 -0.12 -26.79
C LEU A 192 17.23 -1.16 -26.22
N PRO A 193 17.85 -0.96 -25.05
CA PRO A 193 18.69 -1.98 -24.43
C PRO A 193 17.89 -3.22 -24.04
N ILE A 194 18.45 -4.39 -24.32
CA ILE A 194 17.87 -5.67 -23.91
C ILE A 194 18.49 -6.04 -22.57
N VAL A 195 17.65 -6.20 -21.54
CA VAL A 195 18.09 -6.64 -20.21
C VAL A 195 17.53 -8.00 -19.87
N VAL A 196 18.30 -8.80 -19.14
CA VAL A 196 17.86 -10.08 -18.59
C VAL A 196 17.81 -9.94 -17.08
N ASP A 197 16.63 -10.13 -16.50
CA ASP A 197 16.45 -10.21 -15.06
C ASP A 197 16.86 -11.62 -14.57
N PRO A 198 17.98 -11.78 -13.86
CA PRO A 198 18.34 -13.07 -13.30
C PRO A 198 17.36 -13.58 -12.25
N GLY A 199 16.55 -12.72 -11.63
CA GLY A 199 15.56 -13.12 -10.63
C GLY A 199 14.55 -14.16 -11.15
N ILE A 200 14.40 -14.26 -12.48
CA ILE A 200 13.55 -15.25 -13.16
C ILE A 200 14.11 -16.68 -13.04
N TYR A 201 15.43 -16.86 -12.99
CA TYR A 201 16.05 -18.20 -13.03
C TYR A 201 17.19 -18.44 -12.02
N LEU A 202 17.69 -17.40 -11.34
CA LEU A 202 18.74 -17.46 -10.32
C LEU A 202 18.24 -16.94 -8.98
N ALA A 203 18.07 -17.85 -8.03
CA ALA A 203 17.45 -17.58 -6.73
C ALA A 203 18.11 -16.48 -5.86
N ARG A 204 19.34 -16.03 -6.16
CA ARG A 204 20.12 -15.10 -5.34
C ARG A 204 20.75 -13.94 -6.13
N ARG A 205 20.35 -13.71 -7.37
CA ARG A 205 20.84 -12.58 -8.17
C ARG A 205 19.68 -11.68 -8.58
N THR A 206 19.80 -10.41 -8.25
CA THR A 206 18.82 -9.36 -8.56
C THR A 206 19.40 -8.25 -9.44
N LYS A 207 20.71 -8.28 -9.72
CA LYS A 207 21.35 -7.33 -10.64
C LYS A 207 21.12 -7.79 -12.08
N ILE A 208 20.43 -6.98 -12.87
CA ILE A 208 20.15 -7.24 -14.29
C ILE A 208 21.44 -7.40 -15.12
N PHE A 209 21.35 -8.17 -16.19
CA PHE A 209 22.39 -8.25 -17.22
C PHE A 209 21.97 -7.49 -18.46
N HIS A 210 22.94 -6.83 -19.11
CA HIS A 210 22.71 -6.18 -20.40
C HIS A 210 23.21 -7.07 -21.53
N ALA A 211 22.40 -7.25 -22.56
CA ALA A 211 22.87 -7.82 -23.81
C ALA A 211 23.78 -6.83 -24.54
N THR A 212 24.65 -7.35 -25.42
CA THR A 212 25.53 -6.52 -26.25
C THR A 212 24.76 -5.81 -27.35
N GLN A 213 23.73 -6.44 -27.91
CA GLN A 213 22.87 -5.89 -28.94
C GLN A 213 21.69 -5.14 -28.35
N LYS A 214 21.22 -4.09 -29.05
CA LYS A 214 19.97 -3.40 -28.78
C LYS A 214 18.87 -3.91 -29.71
N ARG A 215 17.60 -3.80 -29.28
CA ARG A 215 16.43 -3.98 -30.16
C ARG A 215 16.06 -2.66 -30.84
N LEU A 216 15.19 -2.74 -31.84
CA LEU A 216 14.49 -1.59 -32.41
C LEU A 216 13.21 -1.30 -31.60
N MET A 217 12.66 -0.11 -31.78
CA MET A 217 11.31 0.21 -31.28
C MET A 217 10.27 -0.71 -31.93
N PRO A 218 9.26 -1.16 -31.17
CA PRO A 218 8.16 -1.94 -31.71
C PRO A 218 7.31 -1.09 -32.66
N ASP A 219 6.88 -1.69 -33.76
CA ASP A 219 5.96 -1.09 -34.74
C ASP A 219 4.49 -1.49 -34.47
N ALA A 220 4.27 -2.58 -33.76
CA ALA A 220 2.95 -3.12 -33.45
C ALA A 220 2.19 -2.34 -32.34
N PHE A 221 2.88 -1.57 -31.50
CA PHE A 221 2.27 -0.77 -30.43
C PHE A 221 3.17 0.41 -30.07
N LYS A 222 2.59 1.46 -29.46
CA LYS A 222 3.33 2.62 -28.98
C LYS A 222 3.81 2.37 -27.55
N VAL A 223 5.08 2.62 -27.25
CA VAL A 223 5.60 2.54 -25.88
C VAL A 223 5.22 3.81 -25.14
N PHE A 224 4.64 3.66 -23.96
CA PHE A 224 4.41 4.73 -23.00
C PHE A 224 5.27 4.49 -21.75
N THR A 225 5.68 5.57 -21.11
CA THR A 225 6.40 5.55 -19.84
C THR A 225 5.82 6.57 -18.86
N GLY A 226 6.09 6.40 -17.58
CA GLY A 226 5.74 7.38 -16.56
C GLY A 226 6.20 6.94 -15.18
N SER A 227 5.51 7.42 -14.15
CA SER A 227 5.75 6.99 -12.77
C SER A 227 5.48 5.49 -12.60
N PRO A 228 6.37 4.71 -11.96
CA PRO A 228 6.09 3.29 -11.67
C PRO A 228 4.98 3.12 -10.62
N TRP A 229 4.54 4.23 -10.04
CA TRP A 229 3.56 4.32 -8.98
C TRP A 229 2.19 4.62 -9.55
N VAL A 230 1.26 3.67 -9.38
CA VAL A 230 -0.05 3.74 -10.02
C VAL A 230 -1.16 3.42 -9.03
N VAL A 231 -2.35 3.98 -9.28
CA VAL A 231 -3.61 3.56 -8.66
C VAL A 231 -4.50 3.02 -9.78
N LEU A 232 -4.65 1.70 -9.83
CA LEU A 232 -5.32 1.02 -10.93
C LEU A 232 -6.73 0.59 -10.51
N SER A 233 -7.71 0.86 -11.36
CA SER A 233 -9.06 0.35 -11.21
C SER A 233 -9.07 -1.17 -11.24
N ARG A 234 -10.02 -1.77 -10.54
CA ARG A 234 -10.24 -3.21 -10.58
C ARG A 234 -10.51 -3.71 -12.00
N SER A 235 -11.33 -3.01 -12.78
CA SER A 235 -11.67 -3.41 -14.15
C SER A 235 -10.45 -3.49 -15.07
N PHE A 236 -9.53 -2.52 -14.97
CA PHE A 236 -8.29 -2.55 -15.76
C PHE A 236 -7.36 -3.70 -15.34
N LEU A 237 -7.27 -4.02 -14.05
CA LEU A 237 -6.52 -5.18 -13.60
C LEU A 237 -7.17 -6.51 -14.00
N GLU A 238 -8.50 -6.59 -14.03
CA GLU A 238 -9.22 -7.74 -14.56
C GLU A 238 -8.91 -7.94 -16.05
N PHE A 239 -8.82 -6.87 -16.83
CA PHE A 239 -8.35 -6.91 -18.22
C PHE A 239 -6.90 -7.41 -18.32
N CYS A 240 -5.98 -6.89 -17.50
CA CYS A 240 -4.59 -7.33 -17.52
C CYS A 240 -4.39 -8.81 -17.15
N LEU A 241 -5.19 -9.33 -16.22
CA LEU A 241 -5.01 -10.67 -15.63
C LEU A 241 -5.88 -11.76 -16.27
N PHE A 242 -7.09 -11.40 -16.71
CA PHE A 242 -8.13 -12.35 -17.14
C PHE A 242 -8.81 -11.93 -18.46
N GLY A 243 -8.34 -10.85 -19.09
CA GLY A 243 -8.90 -10.37 -20.35
C GLY A 243 -8.74 -11.37 -21.49
N TRP A 244 -9.70 -11.34 -22.42
CA TRP A 244 -9.66 -12.15 -23.64
C TRP A 244 -8.69 -11.60 -24.69
N ASP A 245 -8.36 -10.31 -24.59
CA ASP A 245 -7.38 -9.67 -25.46
C ASP A 245 -5.96 -10.15 -25.11
N ASN A 246 -5.15 -10.42 -26.13
CA ASN A 246 -3.79 -10.91 -25.95
C ASN A 246 -2.75 -9.78 -25.76
N LEU A 247 -3.16 -8.52 -25.87
CA LEU A 247 -2.29 -7.35 -25.75
C LEU A 247 -1.55 -7.30 -24.40
N PRO A 248 -2.19 -7.45 -23.22
CA PRO A 248 -1.48 -7.43 -21.94
C PRO A 248 -0.39 -8.49 -21.82
N TRP A 249 -0.64 -9.69 -22.35
CA TRP A 249 0.31 -10.80 -22.35
C TRP A 249 1.46 -10.59 -23.33
N THR A 250 1.16 -10.09 -24.53
CA THR A 250 2.16 -9.76 -25.54
C THR A 250 3.10 -8.67 -25.04
N LEU A 251 2.55 -7.62 -24.43
CA LEU A 251 3.34 -6.55 -23.84
C LEU A 251 4.13 -7.05 -22.63
N LEU A 252 3.57 -7.95 -21.81
CA LEU A 252 4.32 -8.54 -20.69
C LEU A 252 5.57 -9.30 -21.18
N MET A 253 5.46 -10.04 -22.28
CA MET A 253 6.61 -10.70 -22.92
C MET A 253 7.65 -9.69 -23.42
N TYR A 254 7.21 -8.58 -24.01
CA TYR A 254 8.12 -7.52 -24.48
C TYR A 254 8.84 -6.83 -23.31
N PHE A 255 8.09 -6.41 -22.30
CA PHE A 255 8.59 -5.70 -21.12
C PHE A 255 9.42 -6.60 -20.19
N ASN A 256 9.39 -7.92 -20.39
CA ASN A 256 10.28 -8.85 -19.69
C ASN A 256 11.78 -8.52 -19.88
N ASN A 257 12.14 -7.91 -21.02
CA ASN A 257 13.52 -7.53 -21.32
C ASN A 257 13.72 -6.01 -21.44
N VAL A 258 12.87 -5.21 -20.80
CA VAL A 258 12.98 -3.74 -20.69
C VAL A 258 13.46 -3.41 -19.28
N MET A 259 14.38 -2.45 -19.15
CA MET A 259 14.83 -1.99 -17.84
C MET A 259 13.78 -1.10 -17.18
N LEU A 260 13.56 -1.27 -15.88
CA LEU A 260 12.51 -0.55 -15.11
C LEU A 260 11.14 -0.69 -15.78
N SER A 261 10.84 -1.92 -16.17
CA SER A 261 9.65 -2.30 -16.94
C SER A 261 8.33 -1.83 -16.30
N GLU A 262 8.27 -1.69 -14.98
CA GLU A 262 7.12 -1.18 -14.23
C GLU A 262 6.76 0.27 -14.61
N GLU A 263 7.73 1.06 -15.07
CA GLU A 263 7.51 2.41 -15.58
C GLU A 263 6.88 2.41 -16.97
N SER A 264 6.66 1.26 -17.61
CA SER A 264 6.21 1.21 -19.01
C SER A 264 5.12 0.18 -19.28
N TYR A 265 5.04 -0.91 -18.52
CA TYR A 265 4.09 -1.99 -18.78
C TYR A 265 2.64 -1.54 -18.69
N PHE A 266 2.18 -1.10 -17.51
CA PHE A 266 0.79 -0.66 -17.33
C PHE A 266 0.45 0.53 -18.24
N HIS A 267 1.39 1.46 -18.38
CA HIS A 267 1.28 2.64 -19.25
C HIS A 267 1.02 2.24 -20.72
N SER A 268 1.82 1.31 -21.24
CA SER A 268 1.69 0.87 -22.62
C SER A 268 0.45 0.00 -22.81
N VAL A 269 0.10 -0.86 -21.84
CA VAL A 269 -1.12 -1.67 -21.93
C VAL A 269 -2.35 -0.78 -21.95
N ILE A 270 -2.48 0.16 -21.01
CA ILE A 270 -3.68 1.00 -20.89
C ILE A 270 -3.85 1.91 -22.10
N CYS A 271 -2.75 2.51 -22.60
CA CYS A 271 -2.82 3.46 -23.70
C CYS A 271 -2.98 2.83 -25.08
N ASN A 272 -2.56 1.56 -25.25
CA ASN A 272 -2.81 0.82 -26.50
C ASN A 272 -4.13 0.03 -26.46
N SER A 273 -4.89 0.09 -25.36
CA SER A 273 -6.18 -0.60 -25.22
C SER A 273 -7.34 0.34 -25.55
N PRO A 274 -8.12 0.11 -26.63
CA PRO A 274 -9.23 0.99 -27.02
C PRO A 274 -10.29 1.19 -25.92
N GLU A 275 -10.53 0.17 -25.10
CA GLU A 275 -11.48 0.19 -23.99
C GLU A 275 -11.01 1.07 -22.82
N PHE A 276 -9.70 1.15 -22.57
CA PHE A 276 -9.14 1.78 -21.37
C PHE A 276 -8.38 3.08 -21.61
N LYS A 277 -7.96 3.39 -22.85
CA LYS A 277 -7.16 4.59 -23.16
C LYS A 277 -7.80 5.92 -22.74
N ASN A 278 -9.12 5.96 -22.55
CA ASN A 278 -9.86 7.14 -22.11
C ASN A 278 -10.12 7.16 -20.60
N THR A 279 -9.59 6.19 -19.85
CA THR A 279 -9.76 6.06 -18.38
C THR A 279 -8.48 6.42 -17.61
N THR A 280 -7.53 7.08 -18.27
CA THR A 280 -6.22 7.44 -17.72
C THR A 280 -6.22 8.86 -17.17
N ILE A 281 -6.14 8.99 -15.84
CA ILE A 281 -5.86 10.24 -15.16
C ILE A 281 -4.34 10.39 -15.04
N ASN A 282 -3.78 11.43 -15.63
CA ASN A 282 -2.34 11.64 -15.71
C ASN A 282 -1.78 12.21 -14.39
N GLY A 283 -1.56 11.34 -13.41
CA GLY A 283 -0.98 11.66 -12.12
C GLY A 283 -0.86 10.41 -11.26
N ASP A 284 0.16 10.36 -10.39
CA ASP A 284 0.44 9.18 -9.54
C ASP A 284 0.02 9.34 -8.06
N LEU A 285 -0.46 10.55 -7.70
CA LEU A 285 -0.86 10.95 -6.35
C LEU A 285 0.28 10.86 -5.31
N ARG A 286 1.55 10.92 -5.76
CA ARG A 286 2.72 10.84 -4.87
C ARG A 286 3.54 12.12 -4.89
N TYR A 287 3.85 12.60 -3.69
CA TYR A 287 4.84 13.64 -3.50
C TYR A 287 6.25 13.05 -3.52
N MET A 288 7.09 13.56 -4.41
CA MET A 288 8.49 13.18 -4.56
C MET A 288 9.33 14.42 -4.89
N ILE A 289 10.52 14.51 -4.31
CA ILE A 289 11.52 15.52 -4.69
C ILE A 289 12.60 14.82 -5.50
N TRP A 290 12.90 15.36 -6.68
CA TRP A 290 14.01 14.89 -7.52
C TRP A 290 15.19 15.85 -7.39
N ASP A 291 16.39 15.28 -7.21
CA ASP A 291 17.64 16.05 -7.26
C ASP A 291 17.83 16.69 -8.65
N SER A 292 18.64 17.75 -8.75
CA SER A 292 19.04 18.34 -10.04
C SER A 292 20.55 18.20 -10.23
N PRO A 293 21.03 17.37 -11.18
CA PRO A 293 20.25 16.50 -12.09
C PRO A 293 19.61 15.30 -11.38
N PRO A 294 18.53 14.72 -11.94
CA PRO A 294 17.82 13.60 -11.32
C PRO A 294 18.71 12.37 -11.23
N LYS A 295 18.72 11.75 -10.04
CA LYS A 295 19.31 10.44 -9.81
C LYS A 295 18.34 9.32 -10.23
N THR A 296 18.78 8.08 -10.09
CA THR A 296 17.94 6.90 -10.39
C THR A 296 16.71 6.80 -9.49
N GLU A 297 16.81 7.29 -8.25
CA GLU A 297 15.71 7.32 -7.29
C GLU A 297 15.53 8.74 -6.72
N PRO A 298 14.33 9.10 -6.26
CA PRO A 298 14.06 10.40 -5.68
C PRO A 298 14.79 10.61 -4.34
N HIS A 299 14.86 11.87 -3.93
CA HIS A 299 15.43 12.30 -2.66
C HIS A 299 14.76 11.62 -1.46
N PHE A 300 15.55 11.37 -0.41
CA PHE A 300 15.02 10.90 0.87
C PHE A 300 14.46 12.08 1.65
N LEU A 301 13.14 12.16 1.73
CA LEU A 301 12.43 13.22 2.44
C LEU A 301 12.75 13.20 3.93
N ASN A 302 12.92 14.38 4.50
CA ASN A 302 13.20 14.59 5.92
C ASN A 302 12.39 15.78 6.47
N ASP A 303 12.67 16.16 7.72
CA ASP A 303 12.02 17.23 8.48
C ASP A 303 11.92 18.56 7.70
N SER A 304 12.93 18.89 6.88
CA SER A 304 12.97 20.14 6.09
C SER A 304 11.91 20.20 5.00
N ASP A 305 11.48 19.04 4.52
CA ASP A 305 10.55 18.90 3.39
C ASP A 305 9.10 18.83 3.86
N TYR A 306 8.88 18.75 5.18
CA TYR A 306 7.58 18.50 5.80
C TYR A 306 6.48 19.47 5.33
N ASP A 307 6.76 20.77 5.37
CA ASP A 307 5.73 21.77 5.05
C ASP A 307 5.32 21.70 3.59
N GLN A 308 6.27 21.44 2.67
CA GLN A 308 5.96 21.30 1.24
C GLN A 308 5.14 20.04 0.98
N MET A 309 5.56 18.89 1.54
CA MET A 309 4.80 17.65 1.33
C MET A 309 3.41 17.71 1.96
N ALA A 310 3.27 18.29 3.15
CA ALA A 310 1.98 18.42 3.84
C ALA A 310 1.01 19.37 3.12
N GLN A 311 1.52 20.26 2.25
CA GLN A 311 0.73 21.19 1.43
C GLN A 311 0.50 20.71 -0.01
N SER A 312 1.16 19.63 -0.44
CA SER A 312 1.18 19.17 -1.83
C SER A 312 -0.17 18.71 -2.39
N GLY A 313 -1.11 18.29 -1.54
CA GLY A 313 -2.37 17.63 -1.97
C GLY A 313 -2.19 16.18 -2.44
N ALA A 314 -0.97 15.64 -2.40
CA ALA A 314 -0.72 14.23 -2.71
C ALA A 314 -1.30 13.29 -1.64
N ALA A 315 -1.68 12.07 -2.04
CA ALA A 315 -2.19 11.06 -1.12
C ALA A 315 -1.05 10.33 -0.39
N PHE A 316 0.11 10.18 -1.03
CA PHE A 316 1.29 9.52 -0.48
C PHE A 316 2.56 10.32 -0.75
N ALA A 317 3.65 9.98 -0.09
CA ALA A 317 4.98 10.54 -0.34
C ALA A 317 6.05 9.45 -0.39
N ARG A 318 7.13 9.71 -1.14
CA ARG A 318 8.35 8.91 -1.08
C ARG A 318 9.61 9.76 -1.36
N GLN A 319 10.80 9.34 -0.92
CA GLN A 319 11.06 8.15 -0.10
C GLN A 319 11.53 8.53 1.30
N PHE A 320 11.28 7.68 2.28
CA PHE A 320 11.67 7.92 3.67
C PHE A 320 12.78 6.98 4.12
N GLN A 321 13.71 7.50 4.93
CA GLN A 321 14.66 6.66 5.64
C GLN A 321 13.96 5.86 6.73
N LYS A 322 14.58 4.75 7.13
CA LYS A 322 14.06 3.95 8.24
C LYS A 322 14.10 4.77 9.54
N ASP A 323 12.95 4.86 10.21
CA ASP A 323 12.77 5.54 11.49
C ASP A 323 13.13 7.04 11.48
N ASP A 324 13.03 7.67 10.31
CA ASP A 324 13.22 9.11 10.16
C ASP A 324 12.21 9.91 11.02
N PRO A 325 12.63 10.97 11.74
CA PRO A 325 11.74 11.78 12.59
C PRO A 325 10.54 12.36 11.83
N VAL A 326 10.68 12.61 10.53
CA VAL A 326 9.58 13.15 9.72
C VAL A 326 8.38 12.20 9.66
N LEU A 327 8.59 10.89 9.79
CA LEU A 327 7.49 9.92 9.87
C LEU A 327 6.65 10.11 11.14
N ASP A 328 7.30 10.42 12.26
CA ASP A 328 6.60 10.73 13.52
C ASP A 328 5.84 12.07 13.40
N MET A 329 6.39 13.04 12.66
CA MET A 329 5.68 14.29 12.33
C MET A 329 4.43 14.03 11.50
N ILE A 330 4.50 13.15 10.48
CA ILE A 330 3.33 12.77 9.66
C ILE A 330 2.27 12.08 10.55
N ASP A 331 2.67 11.10 11.36
CA ASP A 331 1.76 10.40 12.27
C ASP A 331 1.01 11.37 13.19
N GLU A 332 1.73 12.28 13.84
CA GLU A 332 1.16 13.20 14.82
C GLU A 332 0.34 14.33 14.17
N LYS A 333 0.90 14.96 13.15
CA LYS A 333 0.36 16.22 12.60
C LYS A 333 -0.63 15.99 11.48
N ILE A 334 -0.47 14.94 10.69
CA ILE A 334 -1.36 14.61 9.56
C ILE A 334 -2.35 13.51 9.96
N LEU A 335 -1.85 12.33 10.34
CA LEU A 335 -2.68 11.14 10.55
C LEU A 335 -3.36 11.12 11.93
N LYS A 336 -2.91 11.98 12.85
CA LYS A 336 -3.40 12.09 14.23
C LYS A 336 -3.34 10.76 15.00
N CYS A 337 -2.36 9.92 14.68
CA CYS A 337 -2.12 8.63 15.32
C CYS A 337 -0.80 8.63 16.12
N GLY A 338 -0.66 7.64 16.99
CA GLY A 338 0.64 7.36 17.61
C GLY A 338 1.44 6.39 16.73
N ARG A 339 2.76 6.35 16.93
CA ARG A 339 3.63 5.38 16.25
C ARG A 339 3.12 3.95 16.47
N ASN A 340 3.07 3.17 15.40
CA ASN A 340 2.58 1.79 15.40
C ASN A 340 1.15 1.63 15.97
N ARG A 341 0.26 2.59 15.68
CA ARG A 341 -1.18 2.50 15.97
C ARG A 341 -1.97 2.73 14.69
N ALA A 342 -3.12 2.07 14.57
CA ALA A 342 -4.01 2.31 13.44
C ALA A 342 -4.47 3.77 13.43
N VAL A 343 -4.59 4.35 12.23
CA VAL A 343 -5.09 5.72 12.07
C VAL A 343 -6.57 5.78 12.47
N PRO A 344 -6.95 6.68 13.40
CA PRO A 344 -8.33 6.77 13.85
C PRO A 344 -9.23 7.38 12.76
N GLY A 345 -10.18 6.59 12.26
CA GLY A 345 -11.28 7.06 11.42
C GLY A 345 -12.60 7.14 12.20
N ALA A 346 -13.71 7.45 11.51
CA ALA A 346 -15.05 7.45 12.11
C ALA A 346 -15.43 6.08 12.70
N TRP A 347 -14.86 5.01 12.15
CA TRP A 347 -15.07 3.65 12.61
C TRP A 347 -14.44 3.37 13.99
N CYS A 348 -13.48 4.16 14.48
CA CYS A 348 -12.86 3.96 15.79
C CYS A 348 -13.68 4.66 16.89
N THR A 349 -14.31 3.88 17.78
CA THR A 349 -15.21 4.41 18.83
C THR A 349 -14.62 4.36 20.24
N GLY A 350 -13.44 3.75 20.40
CA GLY A 350 -12.77 3.63 21.68
C GLY A 350 -12.39 4.99 22.26
N ARG A 351 -12.54 5.15 23.58
CA ARG A 351 -12.11 6.37 24.27
C ARG A 351 -10.60 6.53 24.15
N ARG A 352 -10.17 7.69 23.66
CA ARG A 352 -8.75 8.05 23.62
C ARG A 352 -8.19 8.11 25.03
N SER A 353 -7.29 7.20 25.34
CA SER A 353 -6.50 7.20 26.57
C SER A 353 -5.05 6.87 26.24
N TRP A 354 -4.14 7.12 27.19
CA TRP A 354 -2.73 6.82 26.99
C TRP A 354 -2.49 5.32 26.72
N TRP A 355 -3.24 4.47 27.43
CA TRP A 355 -3.04 3.03 27.49
C TRP A 355 -3.90 2.23 26.50
N VAL A 356 -4.96 2.83 25.94
CA VAL A 356 -5.92 2.13 25.09
C VAL A 356 -5.95 2.74 23.70
N ASP A 357 -5.74 1.90 22.70
CA ASP A 357 -5.90 2.27 21.29
C ASP A 357 -7.38 2.60 21.00
N PRO A 358 -7.72 3.81 20.52
CA PRO A 358 -9.09 4.16 20.11
C PRO A 358 -9.70 3.17 19.11
N CYS A 359 -8.88 2.52 18.28
CA CYS A 359 -9.31 1.56 17.26
C CYS A 359 -9.40 0.12 17.77
N SER A 360 -9.31 -0.09 19.10
CA SER A 360 -9.61 -1.38 19.75
C SER A 360 -11.11 -1.63 19.92
N GLN A 361 -11.94 -0.60 19.73
CA GLN A 361 -13.39 -0.68 19.66
C GLN A 361 -13.84 0.02 18.38
N TRP A 362 -14.85 -0.54 17.71
CA TRP A 362 -15.31 -0.04 16.43
C TRP A 362 -16.82 0.14 16.36
N GLY A 363 -17.22 1.14 15.57
CA GLY A 363 -18.59 1.41 15.16
C GLY A 363 -18.82 1.00 13.70
N ASP A 364 -19.64 1.79 13.00
CA ASP A 364 -19.95 1.56 11.59
C ASP A 364 -18.75 1.91 10.71
N VAL A 365 -18.24 0.91 9.98
CA VAL A 365 -17.10 1.04 9.06
C VAL A 365 -17.48 1.66 7.71
N ASN A 366 -18.75 1.99 7.50
CA ASN A 366 -19.25 2.66 6.30
C ASN A 366 -19.37 4.19 6.48
N VAL A 367 -19.22 4.69 7.70
CA VAL A 367 -19.19 6.13 7.98
C VAL A 367 -17.78 6.64 7.80
N LEU A 368 -17.63 7.80 7.15
CA LEU A 368 -16.36 8.49 6.99
C LEU A 368 -16.38 9.82 7.74
N LYS A 369 -15.22 10.20 8.28
CA LYS A 369 -14.98 11.50 8.90
C LYS A 369 -13.75 12.15 8.26
N PRO A 370 -13.91 12.85 7.13
CA PRO A 370 -12.80 13.53 6.48
C PRO A 370 -12.22 14.61 7.41
N GLY A 371 -10.89 14.71 7.41
CA GLY A 371 -10.09 15.72 8.05
C GLY A 371 -9.62 16.81 7.09
N PRO A 372 -8.67 17.66 7.52
CA PRO A 372 -8.22 18.81 6.73
C PRO A 372 -7.53 18.45 5.41
N GLN A 373 -6.87 17.29 5.33
CA GLN A 373 -6.14 16.90 4.12
C GLN A 373 -7.07 16.45 2.98
N ALA A 374 -8.29 16.01 3.29
CA ALA A 374 -9.29 15.70 2.26
C ALA A 374 -9.50 16.87 1.30
N LYS A 375 -9.51 18.11 1.79
CA LYS A 375 -9.72 19.31 0.94
C LYS A 375 -8.60 19.51 -0.08
N LYS A 376 -7.35 19.36 0.36
CA LYS A 376 -6.20 19.51 -0.55
C LYS A 376 -6.15 18.40 -1.58
N LEU A 377 -6.43 17.17 -1.15
CA LEU A 377 -6.53 16.04 -2.07
C LEU A 377 -7.69 16.23 -3.05
N GLU A 378 -8.84 16.72 -2.60
CA GLU A 378 -9.99 17.04 -3.45
C GLU A 378 -9.61 18.09 -4.51
N GLU A 379 -8.93 19.17 -4.14
CA GLU A 379 -8.41 20.17 -5.10
C GLU A 379 -7.47 19.55 -6.14
N THR A 380 -6.53 18.69 -5.72
CA THR A 380 -5.64 17.97 -6.63
C THR A 380 -6.42 17.05 -7.59
N ILE A 381 -7.39 16.29 -7.07
CA ILE A 381 -8.20 15.36 -7.87
C ILE A 381 -9.08 16.12 -8.86
N LEU A 382 -9.68 17.25 -8.46
CA LEU A 382 -10.47 18.10 -9.36
C LEU A 382 -9.62 18.64 -10.51
N ASN A 383 -8.43 19.15 -10.22
CA ASN A 383 -7.51 19.63 -11.27
C ASN A 383 -7.14 18.51 -12.26
N LEU A 384 -6.84 17.31 -11.75
CA LEU A 384 -6.52 16.15 -12.59
C LEU A 384 -7.72 15.71 -13.46
N LEU A 385 -8.95 15.79 -12.93
CA LEU A 385 -10.17 15.48 -13.67
C LEU A 385 -10.48 16.55 -14.72
N ASP A 386 -10.24 17.83 -14.42
CA ASP A 386 -10.42 18.94 -15.37
C ASP A 386 -9.43 18.83 -16.54
N ASP A 387 -8.16 18.54 -16.26
CA ASP A 387 -7.15 18.26 -17.28
C ASP A 387 -7.56 17.07 -18.15
N TRP A 388 -8.00 15.97 -17.55
CA TRP A 388 -8.50 14.80 -18.27
C TRP A 388 -9.71 15.12 -19.17
N ASN A 389 -10.69 15.88 -18.67
CA ASN A 389 -11.87 16.31 -19.43
C ASN A 389 -11.49 17.23 -20.60
N SER A 390 -10.43 18.03 -20.45
CA SER A 390 -9.90 18.90 -21.51
C SER A 390 -9.13 18.14 -22.61
N GLN A 391 -8.95 16.82 -22.44
CA GLN A 391 -8.16 15.94 -23.31
C GLN A 391 -6.67 16.34 -23.45
N SER A 392 -6.14 17.19 -22.56
CA SER A 392 -4.76 17.66 -22.62
C SER A 392 -3.72 16.54 -22.39
N ASN A 393 -4.12 15.51 -21.64
CA ASN A 393 -3.22 14.49 -21.11
C ASN A 393 -3.71 13.06 -21.42
N GLN A 394 -4.29 12.85 -22.61
CA GLN A 394 -4.69 11.51 -23.06
C GLN A 394 -3.52 10.76 -23.71
N CYS A 395 -3.67 9.43 -23.78
CA CYS A 395 -2.80 8.51 -24.51
C CYS A 395 -2.65 8.87 -26.00
N THR A 396 -1.83 9.87 -26.28
CA THR A 396 -1.60 10.46 -27.60
C THR A 396 -0.18 10.19 -28.10
#